data_AF-A0A5C7N708-F1
#
_entry.id   AF-A0A5C7N708-F1
#
_cell.length_a   1.000
_cell.length_b   1.000
_cell.length_c   1.000
_cell.angle_alpha   90.00
_cell.angle_beta   90.00
_cell.angle_gamma   90.00
#
_symmetry.space_group_name_H-M   'P 1'
#
loop_
_entity.id
_entity.type
_entity.pdbx_description
1 polymer ?
#
loop_
_entity_poly.entity_id
_entity_poly.type
_entity_poly.pdbx_seq_one_letter_code
_entity_poly.pdbx_strand_id
1 'polypeptide(L)'
;MITVDNLSLVIKKEISIIFLLISSVTCFSQDLPNPEFAGRPYFIKDNSLVNFERADGVLSATAGMKGMVTFYGVPASKSDVRFSSSSLPIIFIRVDAGVDPVEVFSIVRADIGKKGREFIVRKTDRRNAVQDMSDILVKFSFTKKADGIYELKFDNGITPGEYAIISSTETGGGTSLKSKISCFGID
;
A
#
# COMPACT_ATOMS: atom_id res chain seq x y z
N MET A 1 44.62 30.22 -43.32
CA MET A 1 43.44 30.67 -44.10
C MET A 1 42.36 29.62 -43.92
N ILE A 2 41.46 29.82 -42.96
CA ILE A 2 40.36 28.88 -42.70
C ILE A 2 39.31 29.16 -43.77
N THR A 3 39.08 28.19 -44.66
CA THR A 3 38.07 28.29 -45.71
C THR A 3 36.68 28.30 -45.10
N VAL A 4 35.80 29.14 -45.65
CA VAL A 4 34.43 29.42 -45.15
C VAL A 4 33.61 28.13 -44.93
N ASP A 5 33.90 27.09 -45.70
CA ASP A 5 33.22 25.78 -45.61
C ASP A 5 33.50 25.02 -44.29
N ASN A 6 34.72 25.12 -43.75
CA ASN A 6 35.09 24.48 -42.49
C ASN A 6 34.42 25.13 -41.28
N LEU A 7 34.11 26.43 -41.37
CA LEU A 7 33.41 27.15 -40.32
C LEU A 7 31.95 26.66 -40.20
N SER A 8 31.29 26.40 -41.34
CA SER A 8 29.89 25.93 -41.35
C SER A 8 29.72 24.54 -40.73
N LEU A 9 30.73 23.67 -40.89
CA LEU A 9 30.69 22.29 -40.40
C LEU A 9 30.87 22.22 -38.88
N VAL A 10 31.79 23.05 -38.34
CA VAL A 10 32.04 23.17 -36.90
C VAL A 10 30.81 23.73 -36.18
N ILE A 11 30.18 24.77 -36.72
CA ILE A 11 28.96 25.37 -36.16
C ILE A 11 27.79 24.37 -36.14
N LYS A 12 27.61 23.56 -37.19
CA LYS A 12 26.57 22.50 -37.22
C LYS A 12 26.80 21.39 -36.20
N LYS A 13 28.05 21.03 -35.93
CA LYS A 13 28.43 19.97 -34.98
C LYS A 13 28.24 20.41 -33.53
N GLU A 14 28.59 21.66 -33.21
CA GLU A 14 28.38 22.29 -31.90
C GLU A 14 26.87 22.43 -31.58
N ILE A 15 26.05 22.87 -32.56
CA ILE A 15 24.60 23.00 -32.39
C ILE A 15 23.93 21.63 -32.14
N SER A 16 24.38 20.55 -32.79
CA SER A 16 23.85 19.20 -32.55
C SER A 16 24.17 18.67 -31.15
N ILE A 17 25.34 18.99 -30.59
CA ILE A 17 25.73 18.55 -29.24
C ILE A 17 24.90 19.27 -28.18
N ILE A 18 24.60 20.56 -28.37
CA ILE A 18 23.73 21.33 -27.47
C ILE A 18 22.30 20.79 -27.48
N PHE A 19 21.77 20.39 -28.64
CA PHE A 19 20.41 19.83 -28.75
C PHE A 19 20.29 18.44 -28.08
N LEU A 20 21.36 17.62 -28.14
CA LEU A 20 21.39 16.32 -27.47
C LEU A 20 21.44 16.45 -25.94
N LEU A 21 22.14 17.47 -25.41
CA LEU A 21 22.27 17.71 -23.97
C LEU A 21 20.97 18.23 -23.34
N ILE A 22 20.17 19.01 -24.07
CA ILE A 22 18.88 19.53 -23.58
C ILE A 22 17.83 18.41 -23.53
N SER A 23 17.95 17.41 -24.41
CA SER A 23 17.04 16.26 -24.47
C SER A 23 17.21 15.28 -23.29
N SER A 24 18.37 15.28 -22.62
CA SER A 24 18.64 14.41 -21.46
C SER A 24 18.13 14.95 -20.12
N VAL A 25 17.62 16.20 -20.07
CA VAL A 25 17.20 16.83 -18.80
C VAL A 25 15.69 16.72 -18.54
N THR A 26 14.90 16.24 -19.51
CA THR A 26 13.50 15.87 -19.26
C THR A 26 13.43 14.45 -18.70
N CYS A 27 14.15 14.21 -17.60
CA CYS A 27 13.88 13.07 -16.76
C CYS A 27 12.50 13.33 -16.16
N PHE A 28 11.49 12.60 -16.62
CA PHE A 28 10.13 12.72 -16.15
C PHE A 28 10.09 12.51 -14.63
N SER A 29 10.11 13.61 -13.87
CA SER A 29 9.45 13.64 -12.58
C SER A 29 7.97 13.47 -12.90
N GLN A 30 7.53 12.22 -13.07
CA GLN A 30 6.11 11.94 -13.09
C GLN A 30 5.61 12.33 -11.70
N ASP A 31 4.91 13.45 -11.62
CA ASP A 31 4.33 13.92 -10.37
C ASP A 31 3.47 12.79 -9.81
N LEU A 32 3.92 12.23 -8.69
CA LEU A 32 3.16 11.21 -7.98
C LEU A 32 1.80 11.83 -7.65
N PRO A 33 0.67 11.24 -8.07
CA PRO A 33 -0.61 11.80 -7.73
C PRO A 33 -0.75 11.83 -6.20
N ASN A 34 -1.27 12.93 -5.66
CA ASN A 34 -1.43 13.07 -4.23
C ASN A 34 -2.63 12.24 -3.73
N PRO A 35 -2.47 11.35 -2.73
CA PRO A 35 -3.60 10.67 -2.12
C PRO A 35 -4.60 11.69 -1.54
N GLU A 36 -5.89 11.50 -1.84
CA GLU A 36 -6.96 12.45 -1.46
C GLU A 36 -7.22 12.47 0.05
N PHE A 37 -7.16 11.30 0.68
CA PHE A 37 -7.49 11.09 2.10
C PHE A 37 -6.28 10.58 2.88
N ALA A 38 -6.03 11.17 4.05
CA ALA A 38 -5.07 10.65 5.02
C ALA A 38 -5.61 9.35 5.61
N GLY A 39 -4.73 8.43 5.98
CA GLY A 39 -5.12 7.15 6.56
C GLY A 39 -5.61 6.11 5.54
N ARG A 40 -5.84 6.50 4.27
CA ARG A 40 -6.35 5.60 3.22
C ARG A 40 -5.22 5.14 2.29
N PRO A 41 -5.09 3.83 2.04
CA PRO A 41 -4.14 3.30 1.08
C PRO A 41 -4.69 3.39 -0.36
N TYR A 42 -3.78 3.63 -1.30
CA TYR A 42 -4.02 3.64 -2.74
C TYR A 42 -2.97 2.80 -3.43
N PHE A 43 -3.24 2.33 -4.65
CA PHE A 43 -2.24 1.74 -5.53
C PHE A 43 -2.22 2.47 -6.87
N ILE A 44 -1.10 2.38 -7.59
CA ILE A 44 -0.99 2.96 -8.93
C ILE A 44 -1.57 1.99 -9.97
N LYS A 45 -2.44 2.51 -10.82
CA LYS A 45 -2.90 1.87 -12.06
C LYS A 45 -3.06 2.94 -13.13
N ASP A 46 -2.48 2.71 -14.31
CA ASP A 46 -2.56 3.64 -15.45
C ASP A 46 -2.18 5.09 -15.06
N ASN A 47 -1.08 5.24 -14.31
CA ASN A 47 -0.55 6.51 -13.81
C ASN A 47 -1.49 7.29 -12.88
N SER A 48 -2.51 6.63 -12.33
CA SER A 48 -3.48 7.22 -11.40
C SER A 48 -3.52 6.44 -10.09
N LEU A 49 -3.84 7.13 -9.00
CA LEU A 49 -4.13 6.47 -7.73
C LEU A 49 -5.53 5.87 -7.76
N VAL A 50 -5.61 4.58 -7.44
CA VAL A 50 -6.86 3.82 -7.37
C VAL A 50 -7.04 3.28 -5.95
N ASN A 51 -8.29 3.23 -5.50
CA ASN A 51 -8.66 2.69 -4.20
C ASN A 51 -8.62 1.16 -4.22
N PHE A 52 -8.20 0.58 -3.11
CA PHE A 52 -8.50 -0.81 -2.77
C PHE A 52 -10.00 -1.04 -2.61
N GLU A 53 -10.42 -2.31 -2.53
CA GLU A 53 -11.80 -2.64 -2.18
C GLU A 53 -12.11 -2.11 -0.77
N ARG A 54 -13.14 -1.27 -0.63
CA ARG A 54 -13.56 -0.68 0.65
C ARG A 54 -14.69 -1.49 1.29
N ALA A 55 -14.32 -2.61 1.88
CA ALA A 55 -15.25 -3.54 2.50
C ALA A 55 -15.78 -3.03 3.85
N ASP A 56 -17.04 -3.39 4.17
CA ASP A 56 -17.59 -3.25 5.52
C ASP A 56 -17.11 -4.41 6.39
N GLY A 57 -16.07 -4.16 7.19
CA GLY A 57 -15.57 -5.10 8.18
C GLY A 57 -16.39 -5.03 9.46
N VAL A 58 -16.97 -6.15 9.88
CA VAL A 58 -17.68 -6.24 11.17
C VAL A 58 -16.70 -6.71 12.24
N LEU A 59 -16.43 -5.88 13.24
CA LEU A 59 -15.56 -6.25 14.35
C LEU A 59 -16.28 -7.28 15.23
N SER A 60 -15.68 -8.45 15.39
CA SER A 60 -16.22 -9.55 16.18
C SER A 60 -15.13 -10.14 17.07
N ALA A 61 -15.56 -10.77 18.17
CA ALA A 61 -14.68 -11.52 19.04
C ALA A 61 -15.26 -12.92 19.29
N THR A 62 -14.41 -13.94 19.26
CA THR A 62 -14.77 -15.31 19.62
C THR A 62 -13.87 -15.79 20.75
N ALA A 63 -14.50 -16.38 21.77
CA ALA A 63 -13.79 -17.05 22.85
C ALA A 63 -13.76 -18.55 22.59
N GLY A 64 -12.60 -19.17 22.78
CA GLY A 64 -12.41 -20.60 22.62
C GLY A 64 -11.43 -21.15 23.66
N MET A 65 -11.10 -22.43 23.53
CA MET A 65 -10.20 -23.08 24.48
C MET A 65 -8.80 -22.46 24.51
N LYS A 66 -8.36 -21.78 23.45
CA LYS A 66 -7.05 -21.12 23.38
C LYS A 66 -7.07 -19.64 23.79
N GLY A 67 -8.20 -19.13 24.26
CA GLY A 67 -8.39 -17.73 24.62
C GLY A 67 -9.33 -17.00 23.66
N MET A 68 -9.11 -15.71 23.41
CA MET A 68 -9.98 -14.86 22.62
C MET A 68 -9.32 -14.42 21.32
N VAL A 69 -10.08 -14.45 20.23
CA VAL A 69 -9.67 -13.95 18.91
C VAL A 69 -10.61 -12.84 18.49
N THR A 70 -10.06 -11.66 18.22
CA THR A 70 -10.77 -10.52 17.67
C THR A 70 -10.41 -10.35 16.19
N PHE A 71 -11.40 -10.16 15.34
CA PHE A 71 -11.22 -10.07 13.89
C PHE A 71 -12.26 -9.14 13.25
N TYR A 72 -11.93 -8.63 12.06
CA TYR A 72 -12.92 -8.05 11.15
C TYR A 72 -13.44 -9.12 10.20
N GLY A 73 -14.75 -9.38 10.23
CA GLY A 73 -15.40 -10.27 9.27
C GLY A 73 -15.91 -9.51 8.06
N VAL A 74 -15.61 -9.99 6.85
CA VAL A 74 -16.16 -9.50 5.59
C VAL A 74 -16.86 -10.64 4.85
N PRO A 75 -18.16 -10.51 4.52
CA PRO A 75 -18.97 -11.62 3.99
C PRO A 75 -18.56 -12.10 2.59
N ALA A 76 -17.82 -11.28 1.83
CA ALA A 76 -17.24 -11.70 0.56
C ALA A 76 -15.98 -12.56 0.78
N SER A 77 -15.85 -13.66 0.06
CA SER A 77 -14.71 -14.58 0.14
C SER A 77 -13.48 -14.12 -0.65
N LYS A 78 -13.65 -13.18 -1.59
CA LYS A 78 -12.59 -12.63 -2.44
C LYS A 78 -12.76 -11.13 -2.63
N SER A 79 -11.64 -10.45 -2.82
CA SER A 79 -11.61 -9.08 -3.30
C SER A 79 -11.75 -9.00 -4.82
N ASP A 80 -12.44 -7.95 -5.27
CA ASP A 80 -12.48 -7.54 -6.67
C ASP A 80 -11.18 -6.82 -7.10
N VAL A 81 -10.38 -6.34 -6.15
CA VAL A 81 -9.05 -5.78 -6.41
C VAL A 81 -8.01 -6.89 -6.26
N ARG A 82 -7.41 -7.31 -7.37
CA ARG A 82 -6.49 -8.45 -7.40
C ARG A 82 -5.18 -8.11 -8.10
N PHE A 83 -4.10 -8.72 -7.63
CA PHE A 83 -2.75 -8.60 -8.20
C PHE A 83 -2.14 -9.98 -8.40
N SER A 84 -1.28 -10.11 -9.40
CA SER A 84 -0.48 -11.32 -9.60
C SER A 84 0.61 -11.40 -8.53
N SER A 85 0.94 -12.61 -8.06
CA SER A 85 2.13 -12.87 -7.25
C SER A 85 3.43 -12.35 -7.88
N SER A 86 3.49 -12.24 -9.21
CA SER A 86 4.66 -11.70 -9.93
C SER A 86 4.70 -10.17 -10.01
N SER A 87 3.63 -9.48 -9.61
CA SER A 87 3.47 -8.03 -9.74
C SER A 87 2.67 -7.48 -8.58
N LEU A 88 3.32 -7.39 -7.41
CA LEU A 88 2.72 -6.83 -6.20
C LEU A 88 2.35 -5.35 -6.39
N PRO A 89 1.29 -4.87 -5.72
CA PRO A 89 0.90 -3.47 -5.80
C PRO A 89 1.96 -2.55 -5.21
N ILE A 90 2.20 -1.42 -5.86
CA ILE A 90 2.91 -0.29 -5.26
C ILE A 90 1.89 0.54 -4.51
N ILE A 91 2.01 0.57 -3.18
CA ILE A 91 1.00 1.12 -2.29
C ILE A 91 1.46 2.48 -1.77
N PHE A 92 0.60 3.49 -1.89
CA PHE A 92 0.82 4.84 -1.39
C PHE A 92 -0.18 5.19 -0.30
N ILE A 93 0.32 5.83 0.75
CA ILE A 93 -0.47 6.28 1.88
C ILE A 93 -0.08 7.73 2.18
N ARG A 94 -1.09 8.55 2.49
CA ARG A 94 -0.90 9.86 3.13
C ARG A 94 -1.13 9.74 4.63
N VAL A 95 -0.23 10.31 5.42
CA VAL A 95 -0.37 10.44 6.88
C VAL A 95 -0.26 11.91 7.29
N ASP A 96 -0.86 12.23 8.43
CA ASP A 96 -0.78 13.57 9.00
C ASP A 96 0.62 13.85 9.59
N ALA A 97 0.95 15.12 9.77
CA ALA A 97 2.23 15.52 10.33
C ALA A 97 2.43 14.95 11.75
N GLY A 98 3.62 14.40 12.00
CA GLY A 98 3.97 13.80 13.29
C GLY A 98 3.46 12.36 13.50
N VAL A 99 2.77 11.78 12.52
CA VAL A 99 2.32 10.37 12.56
C VAL A 99 3.38 9.47 11.92
N ASP A 100 3.83 8.45 12.65
CA ASP A 100 4.63 7.37 12.08
C ASP A 100 3.69 6.37 11.37
N PRO A 101 3.81 6.15 10.05
CA PRO A 101 2.96 5.21 9.33
C PRO A 101 3.11 3.76 9.83
N VAL A 102 4.27 3.37 10.38
CA VAL A 102 4.49 2.02 10.93
C VAL A 102 3.58 1.73 12.12
N GLU A 103 3.28 2.75 12.92
CA GLU A 103 2.48 2.61 14.15
C GLU A 103 0.96 2.59 13.89
N VAL A 104 0.52 3.09 12.72
CA VAL A 104 -0.91 3.26 12.43
C VAL A 104 -1.45 2.31 11.36
N PHE A 105 -0.57 1.66 10.59
CA PHE A 105 -0.98 0.68 9.59
C PHE A 105 -0.57 -0.73 9.98
N SER A 106 -1.42 -1.69 9.62
CA SER A 106 -1.10 -3.10 9.65
C SER A 106 -1.63 -3.77 8.39
N ILE A 107 -0.93 -4.80 7.91
CA ILE A 107 -1.41 -5.65 6.83
C ILE A 107 -1.58 -7.05 7.39
N VAL A 108 -2.79 -7.57 7.26
CA VAL A 108 -3.18 -8.88 7.77
C VAL A 108 -3.67 -9.76 6.63
N ARG A 109 -3.21 -11.01 6.61
CA ARG A 109 -3.76 -12.06 5.77
C ARG A 109 -5.11 -12.52 6.35
N ALA A 110 -6.10 -12.71 5.49
CA ALA A 110 -7.37 -13.29 5.87
C ALA A 110 -7.22 -14.77 6.21
N ASP A 111 -7.97 -15.22 7.21
CA ASP A 111 -8.43 -16.60 7.28
C ASP A 111 -9.71 -16.73 6.43
N ILE A 112 -9.73 -17.69 5.51
CA ILE A 112 -10.87 -17.88 4.59
C ILE A 112 -11.81 -18.92 5.20
N GLY A 113 -12.88 -18.42 5.81
CA GLY A 113 -13.92 -19.24 6.41
C GLY A 113 -15.12 -19.47 5.49
N LYS A 114 -16.07 -20.29 5.96
CA LYS A 114 -17.37 -20.51 5.27
C LYS A 114 -18.20 -19.23 5.10
N LYS A 115 -17.96 -18.23 5.93
CA LYS A 115 -18.74 -16.97 5.99
C LYS A 115 -18.07 -15.81 5.26
N GLY A 116 -16.90 -16.02 4.65
CA GLY A 116 -16.13 -14.98 3.98
C GLY A 116 -14.70 -14.87 4.52
N ARG A 117 -14.14 -13.67 4.47
CA ARG A 117 -12.78 -13.34 4.93
C ARG A 117 -12.82 -12.88 6.39
N GLU A 118 -11.97 -13.46 7.23
CA GLU A 118 -11.77 -13.03 8.61
C GLU A 118 -10.35 -12.48 8.78
N PHE A 119 -10.25 -11.20 9.11
CA PHE A 119 -8.97 -10.52 9.32
C PHE A 119 -8.69 -10.40 10.81
N ILE A 120 -7.90 -11.32 11.36
CA ILE A 120 -7.59 -11.37 12.78
C ILE A 120 -6.69 -10.18 13.15
N VAL A 121 -7.14 -9.38 14.11
CA VAL A 121 -6.44 -8.17 14.58
C VAL A 121 -5.90 -8.31 16.00
N ARG A 122 -6.37 -9.32 16.74
CA ARG A 122 -5.86 -9.60 18.09
C ARG A 122 -6.11 -11.06 18.46
N LYS A 123 -5.09 -11.69 19.05
CA LYS A 123 -5.18 -12.99 19.74
C LYS A 123 -4.73 -12.79 21.18
N THR A 124 -5.52 -13.24 22.17
CA THR A 124 -5.11 -13.27 23.58
C THR A 124 -5.35 -14.65 24.18
N ASP A 125 -4.49 -15.09 25.10
CA ASP A 125 -4.67 -16.35 25.84
C ASP A 125 -5.72 -16.21 26.96
N ARG A 126 -5.90 -17.27 27.76
CA ARG A 126 -6.85 -17.28 28.89
C ARG A 126 -6.47 -16.34 30.04
N ARG A 127 -5.21 -15.89 30.09
CA ARG A 127 -4.69 -14.92 31.06
C ARG A 127 -4.68 -13.49 30.48
N ASN A 128 -5.30 -13.29 29.32
CA ASN A 128 -5.30 -12.04 28.56
C ASN A 128 -3.91 -11.60 28.04
N ALA A 129 -2.92 -12.51 27.99
CA ALA A 129 -1.64 -12.23 27.36
C ALA A 129 -1.78 -12.27 25.82
N VAL A 130 -1.19 -11.30 25.13
CA VAL A 130 -1.19 -11.23 23.67
C VAL A 130 -0.41 -12.42 23.11
N GLN A 131 -1.02 -13.13 22.14
CA GLN A 131 -0.37 -14.24 21.45
C GLN A 131 0.33 -13.78 20.19
N ASP A 132 1.28 -14.59 19.71
CA ASP A 132 1.95 -14.34 18.44
C ASP A 132 0.97 -14.36 17.25
N MET A 133 1.20 -13.43 16.33
CA MET A 133 0.43 -13.21 15.11
C MET A 133 1.34 -13.13 13.87
N SER A 134 2.61 -13.53 14.00
CA SER A 134 3.60 -13.51 12.91
C SER A 134 3.20 -14.35 11.68
N ASP A 135 2.28 -15.31 11.85
CA ASP A 135 1.71 -16.16 10.81
C ASP A 135 0.73 -15.43 9.88
N ILE A 136 0.09 -14.37 10.38
CA ILE A 136 -0.97 -13.62 9.68
C ILE A 136 -0.58 -12.17 9.41
N LEU A 137 0.34 -11.60 10.18
CA LEU A 137 0.86 -10.25 9.98
C LEU A 137 1.89 -10.24 8.85
N VAL A 138 1.64 -9.42 7.85
CA VAL A 138 2.58 -9.20 6.76
C VAL A 138 3.64 -8.20 7.22
N LYS A 139 4.91 -8.51 6.96
CA LYS A 139 6.02 -7.58 7.18
C LYS A 139 6.16 -6.62 6.01
N PHE A 140 6.28 -5.34 6.33
CA PHE A 140 6.44 -4.28 5.35
C PHE A 140 7.22 -3.12 5.97
N SER A 141 7.72 -2.25 5.10
CA SER A 141 8.43 -1.03 5.44
C SER A 141 7.86 0.15 4.65
N PHE A 142 8.14 1.36 5.11
CA PHE A 142 7.76 2.60 4.42
C PHE A 142 8.98 3.33 3.89
N THR A 143 8.86 3.90 2.70
CA THR A 143 9.81 4.87 2.14
C THR A 143 9.09 6.20 1.94
N LYS A 144 9.57 7.30 2.56
CA LYS A 144 9.03 8.64 2.33
C LYS A 144 9.26 9.05 0.87
N LYS A 145 8.22 9.53 0.18
CA LYS A 145 8.27 9.97 -1.22
C LYS A 145 8.05 11.46 -1.39
N ALA A 146 7.18 12.03 -0.57
CA ALA A 146 6.96 13.45 -0.45
C ALA A 146 6.54 13.78 0.98
N ASP A 147 6.24 15.04 1.27
CA ASP A 147 5.77 15.39 2.60
C ASP A 147 4.40 14.76 2.90
N GLY A 148 4.31 14.07 4.04
CA GLY A 148 3.13 13.28 4.42
C GLY A 148 2.84 12.05 3.53
N ILE A 149 3.61 11.76 2.47
CA ILE A 149 3.33 10.67 1.53
C ILE A 149 4.42 9.60 1.60
N TYR A 150 3.99 8.36 1.80
CA TYR A 150 4.83 7.19 1.97
C TYR A 150 4.45 6.08 0.99
N GLU A 151 5.45 5.43 0.42
CA GLU A 151 5.31 4.18 -0.31
C GLU A 151 5.53 3.01 0.64
N LEU A 152 4.61 2.04 0.65
CA LEU A 152 4.73 0.79 1.40
C LEU A 152 5.39 -0.28 0.52
N LYS A 153 6.37 -0.98 1.09
CA LYS A 153 7.11 -2.08 0.45
C LYS A 153 6.99 -3.34 1.29
N PHE A 154 6.69 -4.46 0.63
CA PHE A 154 6.67 -5.78 1.27
C PHE A 154 8.10 -6.30 1.43
N ASP A 155 8.52 -6.62 2.65
CA ASP A 155 9.93 -6.91 2.93
C ASP A 155 10.40 -8.26 2.34
N ASN A 156 9.52 -9.25 2.31
CA ASN A 156 9.84 -10.62 1.84
C ASN A 156 8.87 -11.11 0.75
N GLY A 157 8.26 -10.17 0.01
CA GLY A 157 7.08 -10.48 -0.79
C GLY A 157 5.90 -10.98 0.06
N ILE A 158 4.83 -11.42 -0.59
CA ILE A 158 3.65 -12.00 0.06
C ILE A 158 3.16 -13.19 -0.76
N THR A 159 2.55 -14.16 -0.08
CA THR A 159 2.03 -15.39 -0.70
C THR A 159 0.65 -15.15 -1.32
N PRO A 160 0.16 -16.03 -2.20
CA PRO A 160 -1.23 -15.97 -2.65
C PRO A 160 -2.23 -16.00 -1.48
N GLY A 161 -3.27 -15.16 -1.56
CA GLY A 161 -4.26 -15.03 -0.51
C GLY A 161 -5.03 -13.72 -0.54
N GLU A 162 -5.88 -13.54 0.46
CA GLU A 162 -6.63 -12.30 0.66
C GLU A 162 -6.03 -11.50 1.81
N TYR A 163 -5.99 -10.18 1.66
CA TYR A 163 -5.30 -9.26 2.54
C TYR A 163 -6.15 -8.05 2.86
N ALA A 164 -5.98 -7.51 4.05
CA ALA A 164 -6.51 -6.20 4.43
C ALA A 164 -5.41 -5.30 4.95
N ILE A 165 -5.46 -4.04 4.53
CA ILE A 165 -4.71 -2.93 5.10
C ILE A 165 -5.63 -2.26 6.11
N ILE A 166 -5.27 -2.34 7.38
CA ILE A 166 -6.04 -1.82 8.50
C ILE A 166 -5.32 -0.60 9.02
N SER A 167 -6.03 0.52 9.02
CA SER A 167 -5.55 1.82 9.50
C SER A 167 -6.23 2.15 10.83
N SER A 168 -5.45 2.34 11.88
CA SER A 168 -5.98 2.71 13.20
C SER A 168 -6.73 4.06 13.15
N THR A 169 -6.33 4.96 12.23
CA THR A 169 -6.96 6.26 12.01
C THR A 169 -8.32 6.15 11.31
N GLU A 170 -8.51 5.19 10.39
CA GLU A 170 -9.80 4.95 9.75
C GLU A 170 -10.74 4.08 10.59
N THR A 171 -10.19 3.23 11.48
CA THR A 171 -11.02 2.32 12.29
C THR A 171 -11.69 2.97 13.49
N GLY A 172 -11.23 4.17 13.93
CA GLY A 172 -11.90 5.06 14.89
C GLY A 172 -12.19 4.46 16.29
N GLY A 173 -11.74 5.11 17.36
CA GLY A 173 -12.01 4.70 18.76
C GLY A 173 -13.47 4.83 19.24
N GLY A 174 -14.46 4.80 18.33
CA GLY A 174 -15.89 4.95 18.61
C GLY A 174 -16.67 3.63 18.46
N THR A 175 -17.85 3.59 19.07
CA THR A 175 -18.78 2.45 19.25
C THR A 175 -19.34 1.78 17.98
N SER A 176 -18.76 2.03 16.81
CA SER A 176 -19.19 1.42 15.55
C SER A 176 -18.67 -0.02 15.45
N LEU A 177 -19.58 -1.00 15.42
CA LEU A 177 -19.25 -2.40 15.13
C LEU A 177 -18.81 -2.62 13.66
N LYS A 178 -18.89 -1.58 12.81
CA LYS A 178 -18.52 -1.63 11.39
C LYS A 178 -17.41 -0.62 11.10
N SER A 179 -16.34 -1.08 10.48
CA SER A 179 -15.23 -0.24 10.03
C SER A 179 -14.95 -0.51 8.55
N LYS A 180 -14.62 0.54 7.80
CA LYS A 180 -14.22 0.38 6.40
C LYS A 180 -12.76 -0.04 6.32
N ILE A 181 -12.52 -1.27 5.86
CA ILE A 181 -11.16 -1.80 5.67
C ILE A 181 -10.82 -1.91 4.19
N SER A 182 -9.54 -1.70 3.85
CA SER A 182 -9.06 -1.75 2.47
C SER A 182 -8.56 -3.14 2.15
N CYS A 183 -9.21 -3.86 1.22
CA CYS A 183 -8.92 -5.25 0.91
C CYS A 183 -8.32 -5.42 -0.50
N PHE A 184 -7.52 -6.47 -0.67
CA PHE A 184 -7.03 -6.95 -1.96
C PHE A 184 -6.71 -8.46 -1.94
N GLY A 185 -6.67 -9.06 -3.12
CA GLY A 185 -6.21 -10.43 -3.34
C GLY A 185 -4.86 -10.48 -4.05
N ILE A 186 -4.06 -11.48 -3.72
CA ILE A 186 -2.89 -11.91 -4.48
C ILE A 186 -3.18 -13.29 -5.05
N ASP A 187 -3.08 -13.42 -6.37
CA ASP A 187 -3.25 -14.67 -7.12
C ASP A 187 -1.94 -15.44 -7.29
#